data_AF-A0A2W5VFU5-F1
#
_entry.id   AF-A0A2W5VFU5-F1
#
_cell.length_a   1.000
_cell.length_b   1.000
_cell.length_c   1.000
_cell.angle_alpha   90.00
_cell.angle_beta   90.00
_cell.angle_gamma   90.00
#
_symmetry.space_group_name_H-M   'P 1'
#
loop_
_entity.id
_entity.type
_entity.pdbx_description
1 polymer ?
#
loop_
_entity_poly.entity_id
_entity_poly.type
_entity_poly.pdbx_seq_one_letter_code
_entity_poly.pdbx_strand_id
1 'polypeptide(L)'
;MTTYALDALRKNRASMLLFGGSEAERRAFASSVPPELEGASFVEARDVASLEKTFGQTKAVVYVPDVSALPAVSQRALVRVLREKEERAKYIIGLQTGPDTAVEKGTLTEDLRFWLRQATVDVKSKAARR
;
A
#
# COMPACT_ATOMS: atom_id res chain seq x y z
N MET A 1 -2.30 -20.28 8.20
CA MET A 1 -2.67 -18.86 8.03
C MET A 1 -1.69 -18.28 7.01
N THR A 2 -2.11 -18.12 5.76
CA THR A 2 -1.23 -17.88 4.61
C THR A 2 -0.89 -16.40 4.50
N THR A 3 0.23 -15.98 5.07
CA THR A 3 0.92 -14.76 4.66
C THR A 3 1.29 -14.93 3.20
N TYR A 4 0.83 -14.04 2.32
CA TYR A 4 1.17 -14.14 0.90
C TYR A 4 2.69 -14.03 0.73
N ALA A 5 3.28 -14.96 -0.04
CA ALA A 5 4.66 -14.84 -0.49
C ALA A 5 4.79 -13.56 -1.35
N LEU A 6 5.95 -12.92 -1.28
CA LEU A 6 6.16 -11.59 -1.82
C LEU A 6 5.95 -11.51 -3.35
N ASP A 7 6.35 -12.56 -4.07
CA ASP A 7 6.08 -12.69 -5.50
C ASP A 7 4.59 -12.82 -5.82
N ALA A 8 3.81 -13.50 -4.97
CA ALA A 8 2.37 -13.59 -5.14
C ALA A 8 1.72 -12.21 -4.97
N LEU A 9 2.24 -11.39 -4.04
CA LEU A 9 1.81 -10.00 -3.87
C LEU A 9 2.19 -9.11 -5.05
N ARG A 10 3.26 -9.38 -5.80
CA ARG A 10 3.57 -8.62 -7.02
C ARG A 10 2.57 -8.93 -8.14
N LYS A 11 2.23 -10.21 -8.30
CA LYS A 11 1.41 -10.72 -9.40
C LYS A 11 -0.09 -10.59 -9.18
N ASN A 12 -0.55 -10.45 -7.94
CA ASN A 12 -1.98 -10.29 -7.63
C ASN A 12 -2.41 -8.82 -7.60
N ARG A 13 -3.72 -8.54 -7.56
CA ARG A 13 -4.27 -7.18 -7.40
C ARG A 13 -4.50 -6.75 -5.95
N ALA A 14 -4.05 -7.55 -4.97
CA ALA A 14 -4.26 -7.23 -3.56
C ALA A 14 -3.46 -5.97 -3.17
N SER A 15 -4.10 -5.03 -2.50
CA SER A 15 -3.40 -3.86 -1.94
C SER A 15 -2.57 -4.26 -0.73
N MET A 16 -1.45 -3.58 -0.49
CA MET A 16 -0.46 -4.01 0.50
C MET A 16 0.12 -2.83 1.28
N LEU A 17 0.63 -3.13 2.48
CA LEU A 17 1.38 -2.22 3.33
C LEU A 17 2.85 -2.63 3.33
N LEU A 18 3.73 -1.72 2.93
CA LEU A 18 5.18 -1.85 2.99
C LEU A 18 5.69 -1.01 4.15
N PHE A 19 6.42 -1.63 5.06
CA PHE A 19 7.10 -0.92 6.14
C PHE A 19 8.56 -1.34 6.23
N GLY A 20 9.33 -0.60 7.03
CA GLY A 20 10.78 -0.79 7.09
C GLY A 20 11.48 -0.36 5.80
N GLY A 21 12.81 -0.47 5.80
CA GLY A 21 13.65 0.03 4.70
C GLY A 21 13.63 1.55 4.56
N SER A 22 14.33 2.05 3.55
CA SER A 22 14.23 3.42 3.07
C SER A 22 13.00 3.60 2.18
N GLU A 23 12.55 4.85 2.01
CA GLU A 23 11.51 5.16 1.02
C GLU A 23 11.91 4.74 -0.39
N ALA A 24 13.20 4.89 -0.74
CA ALA A 24 13.74 4.47 -2.03
C ALA A 24 13.57 2.97 -2.26
N GLU A 25 13.81 2.14 -1.25
CA GLU A 25 13.59 0.68 -1.35
C GLU A 25 12.09 0.34 -1.50
N ARG A 26 11.21 0.98 -0.71
CA ARG A 26 9.75 0.79 -0.84
C ARG A 26 9.23 1.24 -2.21
N ARG A 27 9.73 2.36 -2.72
CA ARG A 27 9.40 2.89 -4.04
C ARG A 27 9.88 1.97 -5.15
N ALA A 28 11.13 1.48 -5.07
CA ALA A 28 11.69 0.55 -6.04
C ALA A 28 10.87 -0.74 -6.12
N PHE A 29 10.40 -1.23 -4.96
CA PHE A 29 9.45 -2.33 -4.93
C PHE A 29 8.15 -1.96 -5.65
N ALA A 30 7.52 -0.85 -5.27
CA ALA A 30 6.24 -0.44 -5.82
C ALA A 30 6.29 -0.22 -7.34
N SER A 31 7.37 0.36 -7.86
CA SER A 31 7.59 0.59 -9.30
C SER A 31 7.90 -0.68 -10.09
N SER A 32 8.24 -1.78 -9.42
CA SER A 32 8.46 -3.09 -10.06
C SER A 32 7.17 -3.91 -10.26
N VAL A 33 6.06 -3.48 -9.66
CA VAL A 33 4.75 -4.16 -9.75
C VAL A 33 3.98 -3.91 -11.06
N PRO A 34 3.95 -2.69 -11.65
CA PRO A 34 3.19 -2.44 -12.86
C PRO A 34 3.49 -3.39 -14.04
N PRO A 35 4.76 -3.77 -14.33
CA PRO A 35 5.06 -4.76 -15.38
C PRO A 35 4.41 -6.13 -15.16
N GLU A 36 4.13 -6.51 -13.90
CA GLU A 36 3.48 -7.77 -13.53
C GLU A 36 1.94 -7.69 -13.65
N LEU A 37 1.39 -6.49 -13.89
CA LEU A 37 -0.06 -6.25 -13.97
C LEU A 37 -0.39 -5.62 -15.33
N GLU A 38 -1.05 -6.40 -16.19
CA GLU A 38 -1.35 -6.02 -17.59
C GLU A 38 -1.78 -4.55 -17.77
N GLY A 39 -0.88 -3.75 -18.35
CA GLY A 39 -1.14 -2.36 -18.72
C GLY A 39 -1.36 -1.39 -17.55
N ALA A 40 -0.95 -1.75 -16.33
CA ALA A 40 -1.10 -0.86 -15.19
C ALA A 40 -0.12 0.32 -15.25
N SER A 41 -0.60 1.53 -15.05
CA SER A 41 0.26 2.71 -14.86
C SER A 41 0.79 2.78 -13.42
N PHE A 42 1.98 3.36 -13.23
CA PHE A 42 2.50 3.66 -11.90
C PHE A 42 2.17 5.11 -11.52
N VAL A 43 1.49 5.31 -10.40
CA VAL A 43 1.07 6.64 -9.92
C VAL A 43 1.54 6.82 -8.48
N GLU A 44 2.19 7.95 -8.21
CA GLU A 44 2.58 8.33 -6.85
C GLU A 44 1.56 9.31 -6.27
N ALA A 45 0.99 8.96 -5.11
CA ALA A 45 0.08 9.81 -4.34
C ALA A 45 0.79 10.24 -3.05
N ARG A 46 1.31 11.47 -3.03
CA ARG A 46 2.09 12.02 -1.92
C ARG A 46 1.27 12.85 -0.94
N ASP A 47 0.08 13.25 -1.36
CA ASP A 47 -0.82 14.11 -0.60
C ASP A 47 -2.27 13.64 -0.79
N VAL A 48 -3.19 14.26 -0.05
CA VAL A 48 -4.61 13.91 -0.09
C VAL A 48 -5.20 14.10 -1.48
N ALA A 49 -4.87 15.21 -2.16
CA ALA A 49 -5.44 15.53 -3.46
C ALA A 49 -5.01 14.55 -4.56
N SER A 50 -3.74 14.13 -4.56
CA SER A 50 -3.21 13.12 -5.47
C SER A 50 -3.77 11.74 -5.16
N LEU A 51 -3.96 11.39 -3.88
CA LEU A 51 -4.62 10.14 -3.49
C LEU A 51 -6.07 10.10 -3.99
N GLU A 52 -6.86 11.14 -3.73
CA GLU A 52 -8.29 11.16 -4.10
C GLU A 52 -8.50 11.05 -5.61
N LYS A 53 -7.61 11.66 -6.41
CA LYS A 53 -7.62 11.51 -7.89
C LYS A 53 -7.46 10.06 -8.35
N THR A 54 -6.88 9.19 -7.54
CA THR A 54 -6.67 7.77 -7.89
C THR A 54 -7.86 6.88 -7.59
N PHE A 55 -8.84 7.35 -6.81
CA PHE A 55 -9.98 6.53 -6.38
C PHE A 55 -10.87 6.06 -7.54
N GLY A 56 -10.80 6.73 -8.69
CA GLY A 56 -11.49 6.33 -9.92
C GLY A 56 -10.65 5.45 -10.87
N GLN A 57 -9.37 5.24 -10.58
CA GLN A 57 -8.47 4.49 -11.46
C GLN A 57 -8.62 2.99 -11.21
N THR A 58 -8.68 2.20 -12.28
CA THR A 58 -8.83 0.73 -12.23
C THR A 58 -7.60 -0.02 -12.71
N LYS A 59 -6.85 0.54 -13.67
CA LYS A 59 -5.62 -0.03 -14.25
C LYS A 59 -4.39 0.77 -13.81
N ALA A 60 -4.22 0.90 -12.50
CA ALA A 60 -3.07 1.59 -11.92
C ALA A 60 -2.54 0.86 -10.69
N VAL A 61 -1.24 1.02 -10.47
CA VAL A 61 -0.56 0.77 -9.19
C VAL A 61 -0.32 2.12 -8.55
N VAL A 62 -0.99 2.38 -7.44
CA VAL A 62 -0.90 3.63 -6.70
C VAL A 62 0.04 3.44 -5.53
N TYR A 63 1.17 4.14 -5.52
CA TYR A 63 2.11 4.16 -4.42
C TYR A 63 1.88 5.38 -3.53
N VAL A 64 1.65 5.14 -2.25
CA VAL A 64 1.59 6.18 -1.21
C VAL A 64 2.89 6.08 -0.40
N PRO A 65 3.84 7.04 -0.50
CA PRO A 65 5.16 6.86 0.12
C PRO A 65 5.16 6.75 1.64
N ASP A 66 4.29 7.52 2.29
CA ASP A 66 4.08 7.45 3.72
C ASP A 66 2.63 7.80 4.09
N VAL A 67 1.88 6.80 4.55
CA VAL A 67 0.47 6.98 4.93
C VAL A 67 0.29 7.75 6.23
N SER A 68 1.30 7.77 7.10
CA SER A 68 1.24 8.57 8.34
C SER A 68 1.21 10.07 8.08
N ALA A 69 1.62 10.53 6.89
CA ALA A 69 1.49 11.91 6.49
C ALA A 69 0.05 12.29 6.08
N LEU A 70 -0.84 11.32 5.90
CA LEU A 70 -2.22 11.55 5.49
C LEU A 70 -3.16 11.66 6.71
N PRO A 71 -4.11 12.61 6.71
CA PRO A 71 -5.14 12.70 7.74
C PRO A 71 -5.95 11.40 7.85
N ALA A 72 -6.41 11.08 9.06
CA ALA A 72 -7.22 9.89 9.33
C ALA A 72 -8.47 9.79 8.43
N VAL A 73 -9.09 10.92 8.07
CA VAL A 73 -10.25 10.95 7.16
C VAL A 73 -9.89 10.41 5.77
N SER A 74 -8.70 10.75 5.25
CA SER A 74 -8.22 10.28 3.95
C SER A 74 -7.85 8.81 3.99
N GLN A 75 -7.28 8.33 5.10
CA GLN A 75 -7.03 6.90 5.31
C GLN A 75 -8.34 6.10 5.32
N ARG A 76 -9.39 6.60 6.00
CA ARG A 76 -10.71 5.97 5.99
C ARG A 76 -11.37 6.00 4.61
N ALA A 77 -11.22 7.08 3.85
CA ALA A 77 -11.70 7.16 2.47
C ALA A 77 -11.02 6.09 1.59
N LEU A 78 -9.72 5.89 1.76
CA LEU A 78 -8.99 4.81 1.09
C LEU A 78 -9.53 3.43 1.48
N VAL A 79 -9.77 3.17 2.77
CA VAL A 79 -10.39 1.91 3.22
C VAL A 79 -11.76 1.68 2.55
N ARG A 80 -12.59 2.72 2.43
CA ARG A 80 -13.88 2.63 1.73
C ARG A 80 -13.68 2.21 0.28
N VAL A 81 -12.74 2.83 -0.44
CA VAL A 81 -12.40 2.45 -1.83
C VAL A 81 -11.94 0.99 -1.91
N LEU A 82 -11.09 0.55 -0.98
CA LEU A 82 -10.60 -0.83 -0.96
C LEU A 82 -11.69 -1.87 -0.65
N ARG A 83 -12.72 -1.48 0.12
CA ARG A 83 -13.82 -2.34 0.54
C ARG A 83 -14.97 -2.37 -0.45
N GLU A 84 -15.34 -1.21 -1.01
CA GLU A 84 -16.58 -1.03 -1.78
C GLU A 84 -16.38 -1.18 -3.29
N LYS A 85 -15.17 -0.94 -3.79
CA LYS A 85 -14.89 -1.03 -5.23
C LYS A 85 -14.24 -2.37 -5.58
N GLU A 86 -14.97 -3.22 -6.29
CA GLU A 86 -14.43 -4.47 -6.85
C GLU A 86 -13.35 -4.17 -7.89
N GLU A 87 -13.65 -3.32 -8.87
CA GLU A 87 -12.67 -2.81 -9.83
C GLU A 87 -11.97 -1.55 -9.30
N ARG A 88 -10.68 -1.68 -8.97
CA ARG A 88 -9.87 -0.60 -8.42
C ARG A 88 -8.38 -0.77 -8.74
N ALA A 89 -7.65 0.33 -8.61
CA ALA A 89 -6.20 0.33 -8.59
C ALA A 89 -5.66 -0.54 -7.44
N LYS A 90 -4.47 -1.08 -7.63
CA LYS A 90 -3.71 -1.75 -6.57
C LYS A 90 -2.99 -0.67 -5.77
N TYR A 91 -3.30 -0.56 -4.49
CA TYR A 91 -2.63 0.40 -3.61
C TYR A 91 -1.44 -0.26 -2.91
N ILE A 92 -0.28 0.38 -3.00
CA ILE A 92 0.93 0.02 -2.28
C ILE A 92 1.23 1.15 -1.31
N ILE A 93 1.06 0.86 -0.03
CA ILE A 93 1.09 1.87 1.02
C ILE A 93 2.40 1.75 1.77
N GLY A 94 3.20 2.81 1.75
CA GLY A 94 4.41 2.92 2.54
C GLY A 94 4.13 3.40 3.95
N LEU A 95 4.94 2.91 4.89
CA LEU A 95 4.96 3.34 6.27
C LEU A 95 6.42 3.37 6.75
N GLN A 96 6.82 4.45 7.41
CA GLN A 96 8.20 4.56 7.91
C GLN A 96 8.48 3.66 9.12
N THR A 97 7.48 3.50 9.99
CA THR A 97 7.58 2.73 11.24
C THR A 97 6.86 1.39 11.12
N GLY A 98 6.98 0.54 12.14
CA GLY A 98 6.18 -0.69 12.20
C GLY A 98 4.68 -0.35 12.27
N PRO A 99 3.81 -1.19 11.67
CA PRO A 99 2.37 -0.95 11.64
C PRO A 99 1.75 -0.84 13.04
N ASP A 100 2.23 -1.62 14.00
CA ASP A 100 1.68 -1.62 15.36
C ASP A 100 2.08 -0.33 16.09
N THR A 101 3.34 0.10 15.95
CA THR A 101 3.82 1.41 16.47
C THR A 101 3.09 2.59 15.85
N ALA A 102 2.73 2.53 14.56
CA ALA A 102 2.00 3.60 13.90
C ALA A 102 0.54 3.70 14.38
N VAL A 103 -0.09 2.57 14.71
CA VAL A 103 -1.42 2.55 15.35
C VAL A 103 -1.34 3.13 16.76
N GLU A 104 -0.37 2.70 17.57
CA GLU A 104 -0.16 3.23 18.93
C GLU A 104 0.04 4.75 18.95
N LYS A 105 0.72 5.30 17.94
CA LYS A 105 0.95 6.74 17.79
C LYS A 105 -0.24 7.50 17.15
N GLY A 106 -1.30 6.80 16.75
CA GLY A 106 -2.46 7.39 16.08
C GLY A 106 -2.18 7.91 14.66
N THR A 107 -1.04 7.55 14.06
CA THR A 107 -0.68 7.96 12.69
C THR A 107 -1.17 6.98 11.62
N LEU A 108 -1.50 5.75 12.02
CA LEU A 108 -2.20 4.77 11.19
C LEU A 108 -3.54 4.42 11.84
N THR A 109 -4.61 4.50 11.06
CA THR A 109 -5.94 4.08 11.52
C THR A 109 -6.03 2.55 11.66
N GLU A 110 -6.71 2.09 12.72
CA GLU A 110 -6.94 0.66 12.97
C GLU A 110 -7.66 -0.02 11.80
N ASP A 111 -8.61 0.66 11.17
CA ASP A 111 -9.35 0.15 9.99
C ASP A 111 -8.40 -0.20 8.84
N LEU A 112 -7.48 0.72 8.51
CA LEU A 112 -6.53 0.51 7.42
C LEU A 112 -5.52 -0.58 7.76
N ARG A 113 -5.03 -0.61 9.01
CA ARG A 113 -4.19 -1.69 9.53
C ARG A 113 -4.89 -3.03 9.42
N PHE A 114 -6.13 -3.12 9.87
CA PHE A 114 -6.93 -4.34 9.84
C PHE A 114 -7.11 -4.82 8.41
N TRP A 115 -7.48 -3.95 7.49
CA TRP A 115 -7.71 -4.32 6.09
C TRP A 115 -6.45 -4.86 5.40
N LEU A 116 -5.29 -4.27 5.66
CA LEU A 116 -4.02 -4.64 5.03
C LEU A 116 -3.24 -5.72 5.78
N ARG A 117 -3.76 -6.27 6.88
CA ARG A 117 -3.02 -7.19 7.78
C ARG A 117 -2.47 -8.44 7.10
N GLN A 118 -3.15 -8.96 6.08
CA GLN A 118 -2.74 -10.15 5.34
C GLN A 118 -1.72 -9.86 4.22
N ALA A 119 -1.57 -8.59 3.85
CA ALA A 119 -0.67 -8.10 2.82
C ALA A 119 0.26 -7.02 3.39
N THR A 120 0.83 -7.29 4.56
CA THR A 120 1.80 -6.41 5.22
C THR A 120 3.19 -7.01 5.10
N VAL A 121 4.16 -6.23 4.60
CA VAL A 121 5.51 -6.70 4.25
C VAL A 121 6.56 -5.78 4.84
N ASP A 122 7.52 -6.37 5.54
CA ASP A 122 8.75 -5.68 5.96
C ASP A 122 9.79 -5.78 4.85
N VAL A 123 10.15 -4.64 4.26
CA VAL A 123 11.14 -4.57 3.19
C VAL A 123 12.57 -4.85 3.69
N LYS A 124 12.84 -4.67 4.98
CA LYS A 124 14.14 -5.02 5.59
C LYS A 124 14.29 -6.52 5.86
N SER A 125 13.19 -7.26 5.99
CA SER A 125 13.25 -8.68 6.32
C SER A 125 14.00 -9.45 5.23
N LYS A 126 14.96 -10.30 5.61
CA LYS A 126 15.69 -11.16 4.67
C LYS A 126 14.76 -12.08 3.87
N ALA A 127 13.60 -12.43 4.43
CA ALA A 127 12.56 -13.20 3.75
C ALA A 127 11.90 -12.43 2.60
N ALA A 128 12.06 -11.10 2.56
CA ALA A 128 11.55 -10.26 1.49
C ALA A 128 12.46 -10.12 0.27
N ARG A 129 13.69 -10.66 0.36
CA ARG A 129 14.73 -10.58 -0.67
C ARG A 129 14.98 -11.91 -1.40
N ARG A 130 14.16 -12.94 -1.15
CA ARG A 130 14.28 -14.27 -1.76
C ARG A 130 13.07 -14.58 -2.62
#